data_AF-A0A953EH59-F1
#
_entry.id   AF-A0A953EH59-F1
#
_cell.length_a   1.000
_cell.length_b   1.000
_cell.length_c   1.000
_cell.angle_alpha   90.00
_cell.angle_beta   90.00
_cell.angle_gamma   90.00
#
_symmetry.space_group_name_H-M   'P 1'
#
loop_
_entity.id
_entity.type
_entity.pdbx_description
1 polymer ?
#
loop_
_entity_poly.entity_id
_entity_poly.type
_entity_poly.pdbx_seq_one_letter_code
_entity_poly.pdbx_strand_id
1 'polypeptide(L)'
;QPNAGSQGEYAGLLAIRAWHKARGEGHRNICLIPSSAHGTNPASAVMAGMKVVVVGCDRDGNVDLDDLRAKAEQHAANLAALMITYPSTHGVFEEQIKEICALIHAHGGQVYMDGANMNAQVGLTSPAAIGADVCHLNLHKTFCIPHGGGGPGVGPIGVAAHLAPHLPNHPLHPGAGPETGYGPVSSAPFGSAAILPISYAYIRMMGPAGLKRATQVAILNANYVAKRLEGHYPVLYKGARGMVAHECILDCRGFQQGGGVLVEDIAKRLQDYGFHAPTMSWPVNGTLMVEPTESEPKAELDRFIEAMVAIRAEIRAVEQGRVDKTDNPLKNAPHTAAEVMATEWTHSYSREEAAFPAPFVRAHKYWPPVKR
;
A
#
# COMPACT_ATOMS: atom_id res chain seq x y z
N GLN A 1 4.89 5.77 21.73
CA GLN A 1 4.89 6.75 20.62
C GLN A 1 5.42 6.02 19.40
N PRO A 2 4.67 5.87 18.30
CA PRO A 2 4.28 6.96 17.37
C PRO A 2 2.81 6.95 16.89
N ASN A 3 2.30 8.11 16.42
CA ASN A 3 0.89 8.36 16.07
C ASN A 3 0.55 8.30 14.57
N ALA A 4 1.45 7.82 13.71
CA ALA A 4 1.20 7.60 12.27
C ALA A 4 2.23 6.61 11.73
N GLY A 5 1.96 6.00 10.56
CA GLY A 5 2.91 5.06 9.92
C GLY A 5 4.27 5.70 9.63
N SER A 6 4.26 6.87 8.98
CA SER A 6 5.46 7.68 8.73
C SER A 6 6.22 8.07 10.02
N GLN A 7 5.50 8.34 11.11
CA GLN A 7 6.13 8.58 12.42
C GLN A 7 6.77 7.31 13.00
N GLY A 8 6.26 6.12 12.65
CA GLY A 8 6.87 4.83 12.99
C GLY A 8 8.09 4.50 12.13
N GLU A 9 8.11 4.88 10.87
CA GLU A 9 9.32 4.89 10.05
C GLU A 9 10.40 5.76 10.67
N TYR A 10 10.07 7.03 10.91
CA TYR A 10 10.99 7.97 11.53
C TYR A 10 11.50 7.47 12.90
N ALA A 11 10.62 6.99 13.78
CA ALA A 11 11.01 6.46 15.08
C ALA A 11 11.90 5.21 14.98
N GLY A 12 11.57 4.27 14.09
CA GLY A 12 12.39 3.07 13.89
C GLY A 12 13.78 3.39 13.35
N LEU A 13 13.90 4.33 12.41
CA LEU A 13 15.18 4.78 11.87
C LEU A 13 16.01 5.55 12.91
N LEU A 14 15.37 6.34 13.78
CA LEU A 14 16.04 6.95 14.93
C LEU A 14 16.57 5.91 15.92
N ALA A 15 15.81 4.83 16.17
CA ALA A 15 16.25 3.73 17.02
C ALA A 15 17.49 3.02 16.42
N ILE A 16 17.47 2.73 15.12
CA ILE A 16 18.64 2.17 14.40
C ILE A 16 19.84 3.12 14.51
N ARG A 17 19.65 4.42 14.28
CA ARG A 17 20.71 5.42 14.39
C ARG A 17 21.28 5.52 15.80
N ALA A 18 20.44 5.48 16.83
CA ALA A 18 20.85 5.49 18.22
C ALA A 18 21.64 4.21 18.59
N TRP A 19 21.23 3.06 18.06
CA TRP A 19 21.96 1.80 18.21
C TRP A 19 23.36 1.83 17.57
N HIS A 20 23.49 2.36 16.35
CA HIS A 20 24.80 2.56 15.71
C HIS A 20 25.70 3.48 16.53
N LYS A 21 25.16 4.61 17.03
CA LYS A 21 25.92 5.54 17.89
C LYS A 21 26.41 4.88 19.18
N ALA A 22 25.56 4.08 19.85
CA ALA A 22 25.90 3.42 21.10
C ALA A 22 27.06 2.41 20.95
N ARG A 23 27.30 1.89 19.75
CA ARG A 23 28.40 0.97 19.42
C ARG A 23 29.63 1.66 18.81
N GLY A 24 29.68 2.99 18.82
CA GLY A 24 30.76 3.77 18.20
C GLY A 24 30.69 3.82 16.67
N GLU A 25 29.62 3.34 16.05
CA GLU A 25 29.43 3.29 14.60
C GLU A 25 28.50 4.42 14.09
N GLY A 26 28.45 5.55 14.79
CA GLY A 26 27.56 6.68 14.47
C GLY A 26 27.81 7.35 13.11
N HIS A 27 28.89 6.98 12.41
CA HIS A 27 29.18 7.41 11.04
C HIS A 27 28.30 6.70 9.99
N ARG A 28 27.71 5.55 10.33
CA ARG A 28 26.78 4.81 9.46
C ARG A 28 25.49 5.61 9.27
N ASN A 29 25.28 6.13 8.06
CA ASN A 29 24.12 6.95 7.71
C ASN A 29 23.51 6.62 6.34
N ILE A 30 23.99 5.61 5.62
CA ILE A 30 23.40 5.19 4.35
C ILE A 30 22.15 4.35 4.60
N CYS A 31 21.03 4.74 4.00
CA CYS A 31 19.80 3.98 4.00
C CYS A 31 19.49 3.50 2.58
N LEU A 32 19.55 2.19 2.36
CA LEU A 32 19.16 1.57 1.09
C LEU A 32 17.63 1.48 1.03
N ILE A 33 17.04 1.89 -0.10
CA ILE A 33 15.59 1.89 -0.28
C ILE A 33 15.25 1.42 -1.70
N PRO A 34 14.51 0.31 -1.88
CA PRO A 34 14.01 -0.11 -3.18
C PRO A 34 13.18 0.96 -3.88
N SER A 35 13.28 1.08 -5.20
CA SER A 35 12.51 2.06 -5.99
C SER A 35 11.00 1.85 -5.91
N SER A 36 10.54 0.68 -5.48
CA SER A 36 9.13 0.34 -5.26
C SER A 36 8.60 0.83 -3.91
N ALA A 37 9.46 1.22 -2.97
CA ALA A 37 9.04 1.59 -1.61
C ALA A 37 8.03 2.75 -1.59
N HIS A 38 7.20 2.80 -0.55
CA HIS A 38 6.29 3.92 -0.34
C HIS A 38 7.06 5.24 -0.18
N GLY A 39 6.48 6.35 -0.67
CA GLY A 39 7.16 7.66 -0.69
C GLY A 39 7.49 8.21 0.69
N THR A 40 6.86 7.69 1.75
CA THR A 40 7.21 8.02 3.14
C THR A 40 8.59 7.48 3.51
N ASN A 41 9.00 6.32 2.99
CA ASN A 41 10.27 5.68 3.35
C ASN A 41 11.48 6.60 3.11
N PRO A 42 11.72 7.13 1.88
CA PRO A 42 12.83 8.06 1.65
C PRO A 42 12.67 9.38 2.42
N ALA A 43 11.43 9.88 2.59
CA ALA A 43 11.18 11.10 3.36
C ALA A 43 11.57 10.93 4.85
N SER A 44 11.13 9.83 5.47
CA SER A 44 11.42 9.45 6.85
C SER A 44 12.92 9.23 7.05
N ALA A 45 13.61 8.60 6.10
CA ALA A 45 15.05 8.39 6.15
C ALA A 45 15.84 9.71 6.12
N VAL A 46 15.49 10.62 5.21
CA VAL A 46 16.11 11.96 5.16
C VAL A 46 15.84 12.73 6.46
N MET A 47 14.60 12.68 6.96
CA MET A 47 14.23 13.34 8.22
C MET A 47 14.99 12.78 9.44
N ALA A 48 15.31 11.48 9.44
CA ALA A 48 16.15 10.84 10.47
C ALA A 48 17.65 11.20 10.35
N GLY A 49 18.04 11.94 9.31
CA GLY A 49 19.41 12.34 9.03
C GLY A 49 20.23 11.27 8.30
N MET A 50 19.57 10.38 7.57
CA MET A 50 20.21 9.37 6.72
C MET A 50 20.32 9.86 5.26
N LYS A 51 21.30 9.35 4.53
CA LYS A 51 21.48 9.53 3.09
C LYS A 51 20.84 8.35 2.36
N VAL A 52 19.81 8.65 1.57
CA VAL A 52 19.10 7.64 0.77
C VAL A 52 19.94 7.21 -0.43
N VAL A 53 20.03 5.91 -0.64
CA VAL A 53 20.55 5.28 -1.86
C VAL A 53 19.48 4.35 -2.40
N VAL A 54 18.99 4.65 -3.60
CA VAL A 54 17.92 3.87 -4.24
C VAL A 54 18.48 2.53 -4.70
N VAL A 55 17.76 1.44 -4.47
CA VAL A 55 18.01 0.09 -5.01
C VAL A 55 16.98 -0.16 -6.12
N GLY A 56 17.41 -0.72 -7.24
CA GLY A 56 16.55 -1.05 -8.37
C GLY A 56 15.55 -2.17 -8.06
N CYS A 57 14.60 -2.33 -8.98
CA CYS A 57 13.74 -3.50 -9.04
C CYS A 57 13.99 -4.26 -10.34
N ASP A 58 13.87 -5.58 -10.30
CA ASP A 58 13.94 -6.42 -11.50
C ASP A 58 12.68 -6.25 -12.38
N ARG A 59 12.68 -6.90 -13.55
CA ARG A 59 11.56 -6.85 -14.51
C ARG A 59 10.24 -7.41 -13.95
N ASP A 60 10.33 -8.28 -12.95
CA ASP A 60 9.22 -8.97 -12.32
C ASP A 60 8.73 -8.21 -11.06
N GLY A 61 9.33 -7.04 -10.78
CA GLY A 61 8.95 -6.12 -9.71
C GLY A 61 9.55 -6.47 -8.35
N ASN A 62 10.49 -7.40 -8.25
CA ASN A 62 11.18 -7.72 -6.99
C ASN A 62 12.35 -6.76 -6.76
N VAL A 63 12.93 -6.74 -5.56
CA VAL A 63 14.20 -6.05 -5.33
C VAL A 63 15.28 -6.67 -6.22
N ASP A 64 16.03 -5.85 -6.94
CA ASP A 64 17.19 -6.31 -7.70
C ASP A 64 18.30 -6.70 -6.71
N LEU A 65 18.48 -8.01 -6.49
CA LEU A 65 19.43 -8.53 -5.51
C LEU A 65 20.88 -8.24 -5.90
N ASP A 66 21.20 -8.19 -7.19
CA ASP A 66 22.57 -7.92 -7.64
C ASP A 66 22.91 -6.43 -7.45
N ASP A 67 21.98 -5.54 -7.77
CA ASP A 67 22.12 -4.10 -7.48
C ASP A 67 22.15 -3.84 -5.96
N LEU A 68 21.34 -4.54 -5.18
CA LEU A 68 21.37 -4.49 -3.72
C LEU A 68 22.75 -4.90 -3.17
N ARG A 69 23.30 -6.03 -3.66
CA ARG A 69 24.62 -6.53 -3.27
C ARG A 69 25.72 -5.52 -3.60
N ALA A 70 25.72 -4.99 -4.83
CA ALA A 70 26.69 -3.99 -5.25
C ALA A 70 26.64 -2.73 -4.37
N LYS A 71 25.44 -2.24 -4.03
CA LYS A 71 25.26 -1.05 -3.17
C LYS A 71 25.59 -1.33 -1.71
N ALA A 72 25.26 -2.50 -1.19
CA ALA A 72 25.62 -2.91 0.17
C ALA A 72 27.15 -3.00 0.32
N GLU A 73 27.85 -3.58 -0.66
CA GLU A 73 29.32 -3.63 -0.71
C GLU A 73 29.93 -2.23 -0.84
N GLN A 74 29.47 -1.43 -1.81
CA GLN A 74 29.94 -0.07 -2.04
C GLN A 74 29.81 0.81 -0.79
N HIS A 75 28.72 0.64 -0.04
CA HIS A 75 28.41 1.45 1.13
C HIS A 75 28.70 0.76 2.47
N ALA A 76 29.35 -0.40 2.49
CA ALA A 76 29.49 -1.25 3.67
C ALA A 76 30.02 -0.52 4.91
N ALA A 77 31.00 0.39 4.75
CA ALA A 77 31.56 1.17 5.85
C ALA A 77 30.58 2.18 6.45
N ASN A 78 29.57 2.63 5.70
CA ASN A 78 28.60 3.64 6.12
C ASN A 78 27.14 3.13 6.11
N LEU A 79 26.92 1.84 5.85
CA LEU A 79 25.61 1.23 5.76
C LEU A 79 24.93 1.24 7.13
N ALA A 80 23.82 1.96 7.23
CA ALA A 80 23.03 2.06 8.45
C ALA A 80 21.81 1.13 8.41
N ALA A 81 21.05 1.19 7.31
CA ALA A 81 19.79 0.46 7.21
C ALA A 81 19.42 0.09 5.77
N LEU A 82 18.55 -0.90 5.65
CA LEU A 82 17.69 -1.15 4.49
C LEU A 82 16.23 -0.96 4.92
N MET A 83 15.45 -0.24 4.12
CA MET A 83 13.99 -0.21 4.27
C MET A 83 13.34 -1.10 3.21
N ILE A 84 12.61 -2.12 3.64
CA ILE A 84 11.81 -3.01 2.78
C ILE A 84 10.33 -2.92 3.14
N THR A 85 9.46 -3.24 2.20
CA THR A 85 8.03 -3.50 2.45
C THR A 85 7.78 -4.97 2.12
N TYR A 86 7.14 -5.73 3.00
CA TYR A 86 6.87 -7.15 2.77
C TYR A 86 5.41 -7.51 3.10
N PRO A 87 4.66 -8.19 2.21
CA PRO A 87 4.94 -8.29 0.77
C PRO A 87 5.15 -6.89 0.15
N SER A 88 5.84 -6.82 -0.98
CA SER A 88 6.20 -5.54 -1.59
C SER A 88 4.97 -4.70 -1.96
N THR A 89 5.17 -3.42 -2.24
CA THR A 89 4.12 -2.51 -2.74
C THR A 89 3.57 -2.93 -4.12
N HIS A 90 4.22 -3.88 -4.78
CA HIS A 90 3.71 -4.52 -6.00
C HIS A 90 2.70 -5.64 -5.71
N GLY A 91 2.41 -5.92 -4.43
CA GLY A 91 1.48 -6.98 -4.03
C GLY A 91 2.05 -8.39 -4.20
N VAL A 92 3.36 -8.57 -4.13
CA VAL A 92 4.03 -9.88 -4.32
C VAL A 92 4.92 -10.25 -3.14
N PHE A 93 5.00 -11.55 -2.84
CA PHE A 93 5.93 -12.09 -1.85
C PHE A 93 7.27 -12.39 -2.53
N GLU A 94 8.33 -11.70 -2.11
CA GLU A 94 9.69 -11.93 -2.58
C GLU A 94 10.26 -13.23 -2.00
N GLU A 95 10.70 -14.14 -2.87
CA GLU A 95 11.23 -15.45 -2.43
C GLU A 95 12.58 -15.34 -1.71
N GLN A 96 13.34 -14.28 -1.99
CA GLN A 96 14.70 -14.05 -1.49
C GLN A 96 14.76 -13.14 -0.26
N ILE A 97 13.62 -12.86 0.40
CA ILE A 97 13.54 -11.86 1.47
C ILE A 97 14.51 -12.10 2.64
N LYS A 98 14.77 -13.37 2.98
CA LYS A 98 15.72 -13.71 4.04
C LYS A 98 17.18 -13.49 3.63
N GLU A 99 17.49 -13.72 2.35
CA GLU A 99 18.81 -13.45 1.79
C GLU A 99 19.08 -11.95 1.75
N ILE A 100 18.07 -11.15 1.37
CA ILE A 100 18.10 -9.70 1.43
C ILE A 100 18.43 -9.22 2.85
N CYS A 101 17.71 -9.71 3.87
CA CYS A 101 17.98 -9.33 5.26
C CYS A 101 19.39 -9.74 5.72
N ALA A 102 19.80 -10.99 5.43
CA ALA A 102 21.11 -11.51 5.81
C ALA A 102 22.27 -10.75 5.17
N LEU A 103 22.12 -10.34 3.91
CA LEU A 103 23.09 -9.50 3.19
C LEU A 103 23.31 -8.16 3.92
N ILE A 104 22.24 -7.50 4.33
CA ILE A 104 22.35 -6.22 5.05
C ILE A 104 23.02 -6.39 6.40
N HIS A 105 22.66 -7.45 7.14
CA HIS A 105 23.30 -7.78 8.41
C HIS A 105 24.79 -8.10 8.24
N ALA A 106 25.19 -8.80 7.17
CA ALA A 106 26.59 -9.12 6.88
C ALA A 106 27.46 -7.86 6.66
N HIS A 107 26.86 -6.76 6.19
CA HIS A 107 27.52 -5.46 6.02
C HIS A 107 27.31 -4.50 7.20
N GLY A 108 26.79 -5.00 8.33
CA GLY A 108 26.63 -4.24 9.58
C GLY A 108 25.43 -3.29 9.59
N GLY A 109 24.52 -3.38 8.61
CA GLY A 109 23.27 -2.62 8.58
C GLY A 109 22.17 -3.23 9.46
N GLN A 110 21.04 -2.52 9.54
CA GLN A 110 19.80 -2.98 10.17
C GLN A 110 18.67 -3.03 9.15
N VAL A 111 17.70 -3.91 9.35
CA VAL A 111 16.56 -4.07 8.45
C VAL A 111 15.32 -3.46 9.08
N TYR A 112 14.85 -2.39 8.45
CA TYR A 112 13.56 -1.80 8.71
C TYR A 112 12.52 -2.42 7.77
N MET A 113 11.45 -3.00 8.32
CA MET A 113 10.30 -3.46 7.54
C MET A 113 9.12 -2.51 7.71
N ASP A 114 8.71 -1.89 6.62
CA ASP A 114 7.40 -1.24 6.50
C ASP A 114 6.31 -2.32 6.61
N GLY A 115 5.54 -2.25 7.69
CA GLY A 115 4.46 -3.18 8.00
C GLY A 115 3.08 -2.69 7.57
N ALA A 116 2.98 -1.72 6.65
CA ALA A 116 1.70 -1.33 6.07
C ALA A 116 0.95 -2.51 5.43
N ASN A 117 1.69 -3.48 4.88
CA ASN A 117 1.17 -4.66 4.20
C ASN A 117 1.02 -5.89 5.13
N MET A 118 0.97 -5.67 6.46
CA MET A 118 0.85 -6.76 7.44
C MET A 118 -0.45 -7.55 7.33
N ASN A 119 -1.49 -7.03 6.65
CA ASN A 119 -2.73 -7.80 6.44
C ASN A 119 -2.50 -9.09 5.64
N ALA A 120 -1.41 -9.15 4.85
CA ALA A 120 -0.96 -10.35 4.15
C ALA A 120 -0.08 -11.29 5.01
N GLN A 121 0.28 -10.93 6.24
CA GLN A 121 1.22 -11.67 7.08
C GLN A 121 0.63 -12.25 8.36
N VAL A 122 -0.32 -11.56 9.00
CA VAL A 122 -0.79 -11.89 10.35
C VAL A 122 -1.23 -13.36 10.45
N GLY A 123 -0.62 -14.12 11.38
CA GLY A 123 -0.92 -15.54 11.61
C GLY A 123 -0.35 -16.51 10.56
N LEU A 124 0.38 -16.02 9.55
CA LEU A 124 1.09 -16.83 8.54
C LEU A 124 2.62 -16.70 8.66
N THR A 125 3.12 -15.49 8.89
CA THR A 125 4.54 -15.18 9.08
C THR A 125 4.68 -13.98 10.03
N SER A 126 5.89 -13.49 10.25
CA SER A 126 6.17 -12.30 11.05
C SER A 126 7.41 -11.54 10.56
N PRO A 127 7.54 -10.24 10.88
CA PRO A 127 8.77 -9.49 10.58
C PRO A 127 10.03 -10.19 11.10
N ALA A 128 9.99 -10.73 12.32
CA ALA A 128 11.11 -11.46 12.89
C ALA A 128 11.45 -12.73 12.11
N ALA A 129 10.45 -13.45 11.59
CA ALA A 129 10.66 -14.68 10.83
C ALA A 129 11.36 -14.45 9.48
N ILE A 130 11.28 -13.24 8.91
CA ILE A 130 11.97 -12.85 7.68
C ILE A 130 13.33 -12.17 7.94
N GLY A 131 13.65 -11.84 9.20
CA GLY A 131 14.92 -11.20 9.58
C GLY A 131 14.86 -9.67 9.73
N ALA A 132 13.68 -9.07 9.89
CA ALA A 132 13.57 -7.64 10.16
C ALA A 132 13.89 -7.30 11.62
N ASP A 133 14.62 -6.21 11.85
CA ASP A 133 15.01 -5.74 13.19
C ASP A 133 13.97 -4.80 13.80
N VAL A 134 13.28 -4.02 12.96
CA VAL A 134 12.23 -3.08 13.38
C VAL A 134 11.14 -3.03 12.34
N CYS A 135 9.89 -2.96 12.80
CA CYS A 135 8.73 -2.83 11.95
C CYS A 135 7.72 -1.86 12.56
N HIS A 136 7.22 -0.91 11.78
CA HIS A 136 6.00 -0.20 12.16
C HIS A 136 4.76 -0.92 11.66
N LEU A 137 3.65 -0.78 12.37
CA LEU A 137 2.34 -1.28 11.96
C LEU A 137 1.38 -0.13 11.69
N ASN A 138 0.61 -0.15 10.61
CA ASN A 138 -0.51 0.77 10.44
C ASN A 138 -1.76 0.21 11.13
N LEU A 139 -2.03 0.64 12.36
CA LEU A 139 -3.25 0.19 13.07
C LEU A 139 -4.54 0.62 12.37
N HIS A 140 -4.47 1.70 11.58
CA HIS A 140 -5.55 2.25 10.77
C HIS A 140 -5.69 1.60 9.39
N LYS A 141 -4.86 0.59 9.11
CA LYS A 141 -5.03 -0.32 7.96
C LYS A 141 -5.37 -1.71 8.50
N THR A 142 -4.36 -2.46 8.94
CA THR A 142 -4.46 -3.87 9.32
C THR A 142 -5.28 -4.12 10.58
N PHE A 143 -5.38 -3.15 11.50
CA PHE A 143 -5.98 -3.36 12.83
C PHE A 143 -7.17 -2.43 13.12
N CYS A 144 -7.93 -2.13 12.07
CA CYS A 144 -9.29 -1.60 12.11
C CYS A 144 -9.50 -0.20 12.71
N ILE A 145 -8.46 0.57 13.04
CA ILE A 145 -8.67 2.01 13.32
C ILE A 145 -9.27 2.65 12.05
N PRO A 146 -10.35 3.44 12.14
CA PRO A 146 -11.01 3.97 10.97
C PRO A 146 -10.14 4.99 10.22
N HIS A 147 -10.20 4.98 8.89
CA HIS A 147 -9.43 5.88 8.02
C HIS A 147 -9.82 7.36 8.16
N GLY A 148 -11.07 7.66 8.56
CA GLY A 148 -11.53 9.01 8.92
C GLY A 148 -11.39 10.12 7.86
N GLY A 149 -11.27 9.76 6.57
CA GLY A 149 -11.06 10.73 5.49
C GLY A 149 -9.63 11.28 5.40
N GLY A 150 -8.65 10.60 6.02
CA GLY A 150 -7.24 11.02 6.02
C GLY A 150 -6.56 10.98 7.40
N GLY A 151 -7.17 10.33 8.39
CA GLY A 151 -6.72 10.24 9.77
C GLY A 151 -7.93 10.16 10.72
N PRO A 152 -7.74 9.70 11.97
CA PRO A 152 -6.47 9.53 12.66
C PRO A 152 -5.75 8.20 12.36
N GLY A 153 -4.45 8.16 12.63
CA GLY A 153 -3.63 6.96 12.60
C GLY A 153 -2.96 6.66 13.95
N VAL A 154 -2.38 5.47 14.04
CA VAL A 154 -1.38 5.07 15.04
C VAL A 154 -0.38 4.15 14.32
N GLY A 155 0.91 4.35 14.55
CA GLY A 155 1.99 3.64 13.89
C GLY A 155 3.00 3.00 14.85
N PRO A 156 2.58 2.12 15.79
CA PRO A 156 3.50 1.53 16.77
C PRO A 156 4.65 0.78 16.08
N ILE A 157 5.82 0.81 16.71
CA ILE A 157 6.98 0.03 16.26
C ILE A 157 7.19 -1.18 17.16
N GLY A 158 7.36 -2.36 16.55
CA GLY A 158 7.93 -3.54 17.17
C GLY A 158 9.41 -3.63 16.81
N VAL A 159 10.26 -3.98 17.78
CA VAL A 159 11.72 -4.04 17.60
C VAL A 159 12.31 -5.32 18.16
N ALA A 160 13.40 -5.78 17.56
CA ALA A 160 14.28 -6.79 18.13
C ALA A 160 14.94 -6.31 19.42
N ALA A 161 15.35 -7.24 20.27
CA ALA A 161 15.78 -6.95 21.64
C ALA A 161 16.94 -5.95 21.72
N HIS A 162 17.89 -5.97 20.77
CA HIS A 162 19.04 -5.05 20.77
C HIS A 162 18.68 -3.61 20.43
N LEU A 163 17.51 -3.35 19.81
CA LEU A 163 17.00 -2.00 19.55
C LEU A 163 16.11 -1.48 20.68
N ALA A 164 15.65 -2.34 21.59
CA ALA A 164 14.74 -1.94 22.68
C ALA A 164 15.29 -0.83 23.60
N PRO A 165 16.59 -0.82 23.98
CA PRO A 165 17.18 0.29 24.74
C PRO A 165 17.22 1.63 23.98
N HIS A 166 16.99 1.60 22.68
CA HIS A 166 17.08 2.74 21.77
C HIS A 166 15.72 3.22 21.28
N LEU A 167 14.62 2.79 21.90
CA LEU A 167 13.28 3.26 21.62
C LEU A 167 13.05 4.72 22.07
N PRO A 168 12.04 5.43 21.53
CA PRO A 168 11.69 6.76 22.01
C PRO A 168 11.22 6.72 23.47
N ASN A 169 11.48 7.80 24.22
CA ASN A 169 10.98 7.99 25.58
C ASN A 169 10.19 9.30 25.72
N HIS A 170 9.69 9.62 26.92
CA HIS A 170 8.93 10.86 27.15
C HIS A 170 9.31 11.55 28.46
N PRO A 171 9.64 12.86 28.46
CA PRO A 171 10.09 13.56 29.66
C PRO A 171 9.01 13.71 30.74
N LEU A 172 7.73 13.72 30.34
CA LEU A 172 6.59 13.84 31.26
C LEU A 172 6.05 12.49 31.78
N HIS A 173 6.59 11.35 31.34
CA HIS A 173 6.09 10.04 31.75
C HIS A 173 7.22 8.98 31.74
N PRO A 174 7.86 8.71 32.90
CA PRO A 174 9.01 7.80 32.99
C PRO A 174 8.79 6.41 32.40
N GLY A 175 7.56 5.86 32.48
CA GLY A 175 7.23 4.55 31.92
C GLY A 175 7.00 4.50 30.40
N ALA A 176 7.21 5.60 29.67
CA ALA A 176 6.88 5.71 28.25
C ALA A 176 8.10 5.50 27.33
N GLY A 177 8.85 4.42 27.55
CA GLY A 177 10.09 4.08 26.84
C GLY A 177 11.25 3.83 27.80
N PRO A 178 12.43 3.42 27.30
CA PRO A 178 13.63 3.25 28.13
C PRO A 178 14.21 4.59 28.59
N GLU A 179 14.88 4.63 29.74
CA GLU A 179 15.60 5.83 30.21
C GLU A 179 16.66 6.29 29.21
N THR A 180 17.29 5.34 28.50
CA THR A 180 18.28 5.57 27.44
C THR A 180 17.67 6.03 26.10
N GLY A 181 16.36 6.22 26.04
CA GLY A 181 15.65 6.62 24.83
C GLY A 181 16.06 8.01 24.33
N TYR A 182 15.94 8.21 23.02
CA TYR A 182 16.42 9.42 22.34
C TYR A 182 15.47 10.64 22.42
N GLY A 183 14.39 10.55 23.19
CA GLY A 183 13.37 11.60 23.31
C GLY A 183 12.05 11.29 22.61
N PRO A 184 11.06 12.20 22.75
CA PRO A 184 9.73 12.04 22.21
C PRO A 184 9.68 12.25 20.69
N VAL A 185 8.87 11.43 20.01
CA VAL A 185 8.49 11.58 18.58
C VAL A 185 7.01 11.96 18.43
N SER A 186 6.30 12.09 19.53
CA SER A 186 4.91 12.53 19.60
C SER A 186 4.75 13.39 20.85
N SER A 187 3.82 14.34 20.83
CA SER A 187 3.59 15.26 21.95
C SER A 187 3.07 14.57 23.21
N ALA A 188 2.37 13.44 23.05
CA ALA A 188 1.86 12.62 24.15
C ALA A 188 2.65 11.29 24.26
N PRO A 189 2.88 10.76 25.49
CA PRO A 189 3.69 9.56 25.72
C PRO A 189 3.26 8.31 24.97
N PHE A 190 1.97 8.19 24.65
CA PHE A 190 1.40 7.06 23.90
C PHE A 190 0.67 7.50 22.62
N GLY A 191 0.96 8.72 22.14
CA GLY A 191 0.28 9.30 20.98
C GLY A 191 -1.24 9.38 21.20
N SER A 192 -2.01 8.96 20.19
CA SER A 192 -3.48 8.93 20.21
C SER A 192 -4.01 7.73 21.02
N ALA A 193 -3.76 7.72 22.34
CA ALA A 193 -4.06 6.55 23.19
C ALA A 193 -5.54 6.15 23.19
N ALA A 194 -6.45 7.11 23.05
CA ALA A 194 -7.91 6.89 23.09
C ALA A 194 -8.44 5.96 21.99
N ILE A 195 -7.72 5.80 20.88
CA ILE A 195 -8.14 4.94 19.75
C ILE A 195 -7.46 3.57 19.73
N LEU A 196 -6.47 3.31 20.60
CA LEU A 196 -5.84 2.00 20.75
C LEU A 196 -6.82 0.87 21.14
N PRO A 197 -7.89 1.10 21.92
CA PRO A 197 -8.87 0.07 22.23
C PRO A 197 -9.53 -0.57 21.00
N ILE A 198 -9.57 0.11 19.84
CA ILE A 198 -10.14 -0.44 18.60
C ILE A 198 -9.34 -1.65 18.13
N SER A 199 -8.02 -1.48 17.95
CA SER A 199 -7.14 -2.57 17.54
C SER A 199 -7.04 -3.66 18.59
N TYR A 200 -7.04 -3.28 19.88
CA TYR A 200 -7.09 -4.25 20.97
C TYR A 200 -8.36 -5.11 20.89
N ALA A 201 -9.53 -4.50 20.74
CA ALA A 201 -10.80 -5.22 20.63
C ALA A 201 -10.80 -6.17 19.41
N TYR A 202 -10.35 -5.70 18.23
CA TYR A 202 -10.21 -6.54 17.04
C TYR A 202 -9.35 -7.78 17.32
N ILE A 203 -8.13 -7.59 17.84
CA ILE A 203 -7.21 -8.70 18.15
C ILE A 203 -7.84 -9.67 19.16
N ARG A 204 -8.48 -9.15 20.21
CA ARG A 204 -9.09 -9.97 21.28
C ARG A 204 -10.31 -10.74 20.82
N MET A 205 -11.14 -10.18 19.95
CA MET A 205 -12.34 -10.83 19.43
C MET A 205 -12.01 -11.86 18.34
N MET A 206 -11.07 -11.53 17.44
CA MET A 206 -10.67 -12.44 16.36
C MET A 206 -9.88 -13.65 16.91
N GLY A 207 -9.01 -13.42 17.89
CA GLY A 207 -8.08 -14.43 18.40
C GLY A 207 -7.13 -14.95 17.30
N PRO A 208 -6.24 -15.89 17.63
CA PRO A 208 -5.23 -16.38 16.68
C PRO A 208 -5.82 -17.00 15.42
N ALA A 209 -6.89 -17.79 15.56
CA ALA A 209 -7.55 -18.46 14.45
C ALA A 209 -8.27 -17.46 13.52
N GLY A 210 -8.99 -16.49 14.08
CA GLY A 210 -9.68 -15.46 13.30
C GLY A 210 -8.70 -14.55 12.58
N LEU A 211 -7.63 -14.11 13.24
CA LEU A 211 -6.57 -13.30 12.64
C LEU A 211 -5.90 -14.01 11.46
N LYS A 212 -5.53 -15.29 11.62
CA LYS A 212 -4.99 -16.09 10.53
C LYS A 212 -5.99 -16.23 9.37
N ARG A 213 -7.27 -16.45 9.69
CA ARG A 213 -8.33 -16.57 8.68
C ARG A 213 -8.54 -15.28 7.92
N ALA A 214 -8.51 -14.12 8.59
CA ALA A 214 -8.60 -12.81 7.97
C ALA A 214 -7.52 -12.64 6.89
N THR A 215 -6.25 -12.86 7.23
CA THR A 215 -5.14 -12.81 6.27
C THR A 215 -5.31 -13.79 5.11
N GLN A 216 -5.75 -15.03 5.36
CA GLN A 216 -6.02 -16.00 4.30
C GLN A 216 -7.12 -15.52 3.34
N VAL A 217 -8.17 -14.90 3.85
CA VAL A 217 -9.29 -14.40 3.04
C VAL A 217 -8.91 -13.13 2.29
N ALA A 218 -8.11 -12.23 2.88
CA ALA A 218 -7.56 -11.07 2.17
C ALA A 218 -6.76 -11.49 0.92
N ILE A 219 -5.86 -12.47 1.08
CA ILE A 219 -5.08 -13.04 -0.03
C ILE A 219 -6.00 -13.75 -1.05
N LEU A 220 -6.99 -14.51 -0.57
CA LEU A 220 -7.96 -15.18 -1.44
C LEU A 220 -8.76 -14.18 -2.29
N ASN A 221 -9.29 -13.12 -1.67
CA ASN A 221 -10.10 -12.12 -2.34
C ASN A 221 -9.29 -11.39 -3.41
N ALA A 222 -8.05 -11.00 -3.12
CA ALA A 222 -7.16 -10.36 -4.09
C ALA A 222 -6.85 -11.27 -5.29
N ASN A 223 -6.53 -12.54 -5.03
CA ASN A 223 -6.28 -13.51 -6.10
C ASN A 223 -7.55 -13.83 -6.91
N TYR A 224 -8.73 -13.83 -6.26
CA TYR A 224 -10.00 -13.98 -6.96
C TYR A 224 -10.25 -12.82 -7.93
N VAL A 225 -10.07 -11.58 -7.48
CA VAL A 225 -10.19 -10.38 -8.32
C VAL A 225 -9.17 -10.42 -9.47
N ALA A 226 -7.90 -10.65 -9.16
CA ALA A 226 -6.82 -10.73 -10.16
C ALA A 226 -7.13 -11.80 -11.22
N LYS A 227 -7.55 -13.01 -10.81
CA LYS A 227 -7.86 -14.10 -11.72
C LYS A 227 -9.06 -13.81 -12.61
N ARG A 228 -10.09 -13.12 -12.10
CA ARG A 228 -11.28 -12.77 -12.87
C ARG A 228 -11.03 -11.61 -13.83
N LEU A 229 -10.05 -10.76 -13.57
CA LEU A 229 -9.72 -9.60 -14.41
C LEU A 229 -8.55 -9.83 -15.38
N GLU A 230 -7.73 -10.88 -15.23
CA GLU A 230 -6.50 -11.06 -16.02
C GLU A 230 -6.70 -11.10 -17.55
N GLY A 231 -7.86 -11.55 -18.03
CA GLY A 231 -8.20 -11.55 -19.47
C GLY A 231 -8.66 -10.19 -20.01
N HIS A 232 -8.87 -9.21 -19.13
CA HIS A 232 -9.38 -7.87 -19.43
C HIS A 232 -8.32 -6.80 -19.17
N TYR A 233 -7.61 -6.94 -18.05
CA TYR A 233 -6.52 -6.08 -17.59
C TYR A 233 -5.34 -6.98 -17.21
N PRO A 234 -4.17 -6.81 -17.85
CA PRO A 234 -2.98 -7.56 -17.44
C PRO A 234 -2.66 -7.29 -15.97
N VAL A 235 -2.43 -8.36 -15.20
CA VAL A 235 -1.93 -8.26 -13.83
C VAL A 235 -0.42 -8.08 -13.91
N LEU A 236 0.08 -6.91 -13.52
CA LEU A 236 1.43 -6.45 -13.85
C LEU A 236 2.53 -7.29 -13.18
N TYR A 237 2.36 -7.62 -11.89
CA TYR A 237 3.31 -8.41 -11.13
C TYR A 237 2.61 -9.59 -10.46
N LYS A 238 3.28 -10.75 -10.46
CA LYS A 238 2.84 -11.99 -9.81
C LYS A 238 4.07 -12.65 -9.18
N GLY A 239 3.89 -13.33 -8.05
CA GLY A 239 4.96 -14.16 -7.49
C GLY A 239 5.27 -15.37 -8.38
N ALA A 240 6.33 -16.11 -8.07
CA ALA A 240 6.85 -17.21 -8.91
C ALA A 240 5.81 -18.29 -9.28
N ARG A 241 4.76 -18.47 -8.46
CA ARG A 241 3.65 -19.42 -8.70
C ARG A 241 2.41 -18.77 -9.32
N GLY A 242 2.52 -17.57 -9.88
CA GLY A 242 1.45 -16.87 -10.58
C GLY A 242 0.37 -16.27 -9.67
N MET A 243 0.65 -16.12 -8.37
CA MET A 243 -0.28 -15.60 -7.36
C MET A 243 0.18 -14.23 -6.87
N VAL A 244 -0.78 -13.42 -6.42
CA VAL A 244 -0.53 -12.16 -5.71
C VAL A 244 -0.68 -12.36 -4.20
N ALA A 245 -0.32 -11.36 -3.40
CA ALA A 245 -0.56 -11.31 -1.96
C ALA A 245 -1.99 -10.81 -1.65
N HIS A 246 -2.15 -9.77 -0.82
CA HIS A 246 -3.44 -9.15 -0.49
C HIS A 246 -3.91 -8.07 -1.48
N GLU A 247 -3.09 -7.73 -2.47
CA GLU A 247 -3.40 -6.69 -3.46
C GLU A 247 -2.80 -7.07 -4.82
N CYS A 248 -3.29 -6.46 -5.91
CA CYS A 248 -2.76 -6.67 -7.26
C CYS A 248 -2.73 -5.37 -8.06
N ILE A 249 -1.82 -5.27 -9.04
CA ILE A 249 -1.72 -4.13 -9.95
C ILE A 249 -2.29 -4.52 -11.32
N LEU A 250 -3.27 -3.76 -11.78
CA LEU A 250 -3.87 -3.84 -13.10
C LEU A 250 -3.20 -2.84 -14.05
N ASP A 251 -2.53 -3.36 -15.09
CA ASP A 251 -1.84 -2.53 -16.07
C ASP A 251 -2.81 -1.89 -17.05
N CYS A 252 -2.97 -0.57 -16.93
CA CYS A 252 -3.86 0.22 -17.77
C CYS A 252 -3.12 1.03 -18.85
N ARG A 253 -1.78 0.95 -18.87
CA ARG A 253 -0.92 1.81 -19.73
C ARG A 253 -1.15 1.55 -21.22
N GLY A 254 -1.47 0.32 -21.59
CA GLY A 254 -1.74 -0.07 -22.98
C GLY A 254 -2.97 0.63 -23.60
N PHE A 255 -3.94 1.06 -22.79
CA PHE A 255 -5.18 1.65 -23.30
C PHE A 255 -4.99 3.08 -23.83
N GLN A 256 -3.98 3.79 -23.34
CA GLN A 256 -3.63 5.11 -23.87
C GLN A 256 -3.17 5.00 -25.33
N GLN A 257 -2.38 3.98 -25.66
CA GLN A 257 -1.90 3.75 -27.02
C GLN A 257 -3.02 3.23 -27.94
N GLY A 258 -3.92 2.38 -27.43
CA GLY A 258 -4.98 1.75 -28.20
C GLY A 258 -6.16 2.67 -28.55
N GLY A 259 -6.51 3.62 -27.67
CA GLY A 259 -7.70 4.47 -27.85
C GLY A 259 -7.63 5.84 -27.17
N GLY A 260 -6.48 6.22 -26.59
CA GLY A 260 -6.32 7.47 -25.86
C GLY A 260 -6.97 7.46 -24.47
N VAL A 261 -7.36 6.31 -23.94
CA VAL A 261 -7.95 6.19 -22.60
C VAL A 261 -6.85 6.18 -21.54
N LEU A 262 -6.96 7.07 -20.56
CA LEU A 262 -6.03 7.17 -19.45
C LEU A 262 -6.57 6.44 -18.21
N VAL A 263 -5.70 6.16 -17.24
CA VAL A 263 -6.12 5.50 -16.00
C VAL A 263 -7.09 6.37 -15.18
N GLU A 264 -6.98 7.68 -15.27
CA GLU A 264 -7.89 8.65 -14.66
C GLU A 264 -9.30 8.51 -15.22
N ASP A 265 -9.45 8.19 -16.51
CA ASP A 265 -10.75 7.96 -17.13
C ASP A 265 -11.45 6.75 -16.51
N ILE A 266 -10.71 5.65 -16.31
CA ILE A 266 -11.19 4.44 -15.65
C ILE A 266 -11.58 4.75 -14.20
N ALA A 267 -10.72 5.48 -13.48
CA ALA A 267 -10.95 5.86 -12.09
C ALA A 267 -12.21 6.72 -11.92
N LYS A 268 -12.45 7.69 -12.81
CA LYS A 268 -13.68 8.49 -12.79
C LYS A 268 -14.88 7.69 -13.23
N ARG A 269 -14.74 6.83 -14.23
CA ARG A 269 -15.85 6.01 -14.73
C ARG A 269 -16.36 5.03 -13.68
N LEU A 270 -15.49 4.48 -12.83
CA LEU A 270 -15.89 3.65 -11.68
C LEU A 270 -16.89 4.36 -10.74
N GLN A 271 -16.85 5.68 -10.63
CA GLN A 271 -17.79 6.45 -9.82
C GLN A 271 -19.23 6.34 -10.34
N ASP A 272 -19.40 6.25 -11.67
CA ASP A 272 -20.71 6.05 -12.28
C ASP A 272 -21.28 4.66 -11.99
N TYR A 273 -20.38 3.68 -11.78
CA TYR A 273 -20.69 2.33 -11.31
C TYR A 273 -20.82 2.24 -9.78
N GLY A 274 -20.69 3.35 -9.05
CA GLY A 274 -20.86 3.41 -7.59
C GLY A 274 -19.62 3.00 -6.78
N PHE A 275 -18.44 2.94 -7.41
CA PHE A 275 -17.18 2.60 -6.74
C PHE A 275 -16.26 3.82 -6.58
N HIS A 276 -15.64 3.92 -5.41
CA HIS A 276 -14.40 4.70 -5.28
C HIS A 276 -13.31 3.98 -6.07
N ALA A 277 -12.47 4.73 -6.78
CA ALA A 277 -11.37 4.13 -7.53
C ALA A 277 -10.36 3.43 -6.59
N PRO A 278 -9.74 2.33 -7.02
CA PRO A 278 -8.56 1.79 -6.36
C PRO A 278 -7.41 2.81 -6.33
N THR A 279 -6.32 2.47 -5.65
CA THR A 279 -5.10 3.29 -5.67
C THR A 279 -4.65 3.47 -7.11
N MET A 280 -4.54 4.72 -7.54
CA MET A 280 -4.21 5.12 -8.90
C MET A 280 -2.82 5.73 -8.89
N SER A 281 -2.03 5.54 -9.94
CA SER A 281 -0.76 6.29 -10.07
C SER A 281 0.48 5.62 -9.50
N TRP A 282 0.27 4.67 -8.58
CA TRP A 282 1.27 4.22 -7.61
C TRP A 282 1.07 2.74 -7.25
N PRO A 283 2.16 1.95 -7.10
CA PRO A 283 3.57 2.33 -7.27
C PRO A 283 4.02 2.51 -8.73
N VAL A 284 3.19 2.10 -9.70
CA VAL A 284 3.49 2.25 -11.14
C VAL A 284 2.56 3.26 -11.78
N ASN A 285 3.13 4.27 -12.45
CA ASN A 285 2.37 5.29 -13.14
C ASN A 285 1.48 4.70 -14.26
N GLY A 286 0.23 5.15 -14.35
CA GLY A 286 -0.73 4.67 -15.34
C GLY A 286 -1.38 3.32 -15.01
N THR A 287 -1.35 2.90 -13.74
CA THR A 287 -1.92 1.62 -13.28
C THR A 287 -2.92 1.82 -12.13
N LEU A 288 -3.70 0.76 -11.85
CA LEU A 288 -4.60 0.69 -10.70
C LEU A 288 -4.15 -0.44 -9.78
N MET A 289 -3.97 -0.16 -8.49
CA MET A 289 -3.66 -1.15 -7.46
C MET A 289 -4.90 -1.43 -6.60
N VAL A 290 -5.32 -2.69 -6.57
CA VAL A 290 -6.59 -3.15 -6.00
C VAL A 290 -6.34 -4.03 -4.78
N GLU A 291 -6.83 -3.61 -3.61
CA GLU A 291 -6.82 -4.35 -2.35
C GLU A 291 -8.27 -4.50 -1.86
N PRO A 292 -8.90 -5.68 -1.96
CA PRO A 292 -10.30 -5.88 -1.57
C PRO A 292 -10.50 -6.11 -0.06
N THR A 293 -9.44 -6.44 0.68
CA THR A 293 -9.49 -6.92 2.08
C THR A 293 -10.30 -8.20 2.27
N GLU A 294 -10.30 -8.73 3.48
CA GLU A 294 -11.09 -9.89 3.89
C GLU A 294 -12.54 -9.58 4.23
N SER A 295 -12.87 -8.30 4.42
CA SER A 295 -14.18 -7.88 4.95
C SER A 295 -15.24 -7.78 3.86
N GLU A 296 -14.84 -7.72 2.59
CA GLU A 296 -15.76 -7.61 1.48
C GLU A 296 -16.34 -8.99 1.08
N PRO A 297 -17.67 -9.13 1.01
CA PRO A 297 -18.29 -10.38 0.59
C PRO A 297 -18.05 -10.60 -0.90
N LYS A 298 -18.06 -11.87 -1.33
CA LYS A 298 -17.89 -12.25 -2.74
C LYS A 298 -18.80 -11.46 -3.70
N ALA A 299 -20.04 -11.16 -3.29
CA ALA A 299 -20.99 -10.39 -4.10
C ALA A 299 -20.52 -8.95 -4.39
N GLU A 300 -19.78 -8.31 -3.47
CA GLU A 300 -19.19 -6.99 -3.72
C GLU A 300 -18.00 -7.11 -4.68
N LEU A 301 -17.15 -8.13 -4.49
CA LEU A 301 -16.05 -8.41 -5.40
C LEU A 301 -16.55 -8.64 -6.84
N ASP A 302 -17.64 -9.41 -6.98
CA ASP A 302 -18.27 -9.66 -8.27
C ASP A 302 -18.82 -8.39 -8.91
N ARG A 303 -19.43 -7.46 -8.15
CA ARG A 303 -19.87 -6.15 -8.67
C ARG A 303 -18.70 -5.31 -9.17
N PHE A 304 -17.61 -5.25 -8.42
CA PHE A 304 -16.40 -4.53 -8.84
C PHE A 304 -15.82 -5.15 -10.12
N ILE A 305 -15.75 -6.48 -10.19
CA ILE A 305 -15.29 -7.20 -11.38
C ILE A 305 -16.22 -6.91 -12.57
N GLU A 306 -17.53 -6.96 -12.40
CA GLU A 306 -18.51 -6.64 -13.44
C GLU A 306 -18.33 -5.22 -13.96
N ALA A 307 -18.17 -4.23 -13.06
CA ALA A 307 -17.89 -2.84 -13.41
C ALA A 307 -16.60 -2.72 -14.24
N MET A 308 -15.50 -3.33 -13.79
CA MET A 308 -14.22 -3.30 -14.49
C MET A 308 -14.30 -3.97 -15.87
N VAL A 309 -15.00 -5.10 -15.98
CA VAL A 309 -15.22 -5.80 -17.27
C VAL A 309 -16.06 -4.96 -18.22
N ALA A 310 -17.12 -4.32 -17.73
CA ALA A 310 -17.95 -3.41 -18.52
C ALA A 310 -17.14 -2.20 -19.00
N ILE A 311 -16.35 -1.58 -18.12
CA ILE A 311 -15.40 -0.51 -18.47
C ILE A 311 -14.40 -1.00 -19.53
N ARG A 312 -13.90 -2.24 -19.46
CA ARG A 312 -13.01 -2.78 -20.50
C ARG A 312 -13.71 -2.86 -21.86
N ALA A 313 -15.00 -3.18 -21.88
CA ALA A 313 -15.79 -3.20 -23.10
C ALA A 313 -16.00 -1.78 -23.66
N GLU A 314 -16.23 -0.77 -22.81
CA GLU A 314 -16.25 0.64 -23.20
C GLU A 314 -14.91 1.06 -23.84
N ILE A 315 -13.78 0.72 -23.21
CA ILE A 315 -12.44 0.96 -23.77
C ILE A 315 -12.29 0.31 -25.14
N ARG A 316 -12.74 -0.95 -25.28
CA ARG A 316 -12.67 -1.68 -26.55
C ARG A 316 -13.50 -1.03 -27.66
N ALA A 317 -14.63 -0.42 -27.30
CA ALA A 317 -15.45 0.31 -28.27
C ALA A 317 -14.70 1.55 -28.79
N VAL A 318 -13.97 2.26 -27.92
CA VAL A 318 -13.10 3.39 -28.32
C VAL A 318 -11.94 2.91 -29.21
N GLU A 319 -11.24 1.84 -28.81
CA GLU A 319 -10.12 1.24 -29.57
C GLU A 319 -10.54 0.83 -30.99
N GLN A 320 -11.78 0.37 -31.16
CA GLN A 320 -12.34 -0.10 -32.43
C GLN A 320 -13.05 1.00 -33.23
N GLY A 321 -13.07 2.25 -32.73
CA GLY A 321 -13.76 3.37 -33.40
C GLY A 321 -15.29 3.23 -33.45
N ARG A 322 -15.88 2.44 -32.53
CA ARG A 322 -17.35 2.28 -32.43
C ARG A 322 -18.03 3.43 -31.69
N VAL A 323 -17.27 4.20 -30.91
CA VAL A 323 -17.70 5.42 -30.21
C VAL A 323 -16.68 6.53 -30.45
N ASP A 324 -17.08 7.79 -30.28
CA ASP A 324 -16.18 8.93 -30.43
C ASP A 324 -15.03 8.87 -29.41
N LYS A 325 -13.82 9.29 -29.80
CA LYS A 325 -12.63 9.23 -28.93
C LYS A 325 -12.64 10.26 -27.81
N THR A 326 -13.39 11.34 -27.98
CA THR A 326 -13.45 12.50 -27.10
C THR A 326 -14.80 12.66 -26.40
N ASP A 327 -15.89 12.21 -27.04
CA ASP A 327 -17.24 12.19 -26.47
C ASP A 327 -17.70 10.75 -26.22
N ASN A 328 -17.34 10.22 -25.06
CA ASN A 328 -17.74 8.88 -24.63
C ASN A 328 -17.84 8.83 -23.09
N PRO A 329 -18.48 7.79 -22.53
CA PRO A 329 -18.69 7.72 -21.08
C PRO A 329 -17.39 7.79 -20.26
N LEU A 330 -16.26 7.27 -20.75
CA LEU A 330 -14.98 7.30 -20.03
C LEU A 330 -14.41 8.71 -19.91
N LYS A 331 -14.45 9.48 -21.01
CA LYS A 331 -13.89 10.84 -21.07
C LYS A 331 -14.74 11.87 -20.32
N ASN A 332 -16.05 11.66 -20.31
CA ASN A 332 -17.00 12.57 -19.69
C ASN A 332 -17.34 12.21 -18.23
N ALA A 333 -16.89 11.04 -17.75
CA ALA A 333 -17.04 10.66 -16.35
C ALA A 333 -16.27 11.59 -15.39
N PRO A 334 -16.81 11.84 -14.19
CA PRO A 334 -18.05 11.27 -13.66
C PRO A 334 -19.30 12.06 -14.09
N HIS A 335 -20.45 11.39 -14.16
CA HIS A 335 -21.73 12.00 -14.56
C HIS A 335 -22.55 12.41 -13.34
N THR A 336 -22.76 13.71 -13.17
CA THR A 336 -23.50 14.27 -12.02
C THR A 336 -25.01 14.14 -12.21
N ALA A 337 -25.77 14.23 -11.11
CA ALA A 337 -27.23 14.25 -11.17
C ALA A 337 -27.76 15.42 -11.99
N ALA A 338 -27.15 16.61 -11.85
CA ALA A 338 -27.53 17.81 -12.57
C ALA A 338 -27.36 17.66 -14.09
N GLU A 339 -26.26 17.04 -14.52
CA GLU A 339 -26.00 16.75 -15.93
C GLU A 339 -27.00 15.76 -16.52
N VAL A 340 -27.28 14.66 -15.80
CA VAL A 340 -28.17 13.59 -16.28
C VAL A 340 -29.63 14.04 -16.32
N MET A 341 -30.04 14.95 -15.42
CA MET A 341 -31.39 15.51 -15.37
C MET A 341 -31.57 16.79 -16.19
N ALA A 342 -30.51 17.29 -16.85
CA ALA A 342 -30.60 18.47 -17.70
C ALA A 342 -31.68 18.29 -18.79
N THR A 343 -32.26 19.40 -19.28
CA THR A 343 -33.25 19.34 -20.36
C THR A 343 -32.62 18.81 -21.65
N GLU A 344 -31.45 19.33 -21.99
CA GLU A 344 -30.69 18.93 -23.17
C GLU A 344 -29.69 17.81 -22.84
N TRP A 345 -29.41 16.95 -23.80
CA TRP A 345 -28.39 15.92 -23.70
C TRP A 345 -27.62 15.86 -25.02
N THR A 346 -26.38 16.31 -24.99
CA THR A 346 -25.55 16.53 -26.19
C THR A 346 -24.53 15.41 -26.43
N HIS A 347 -24.53 14.38 -25.59
CA HIS A 347 -23.64 13.24 -25.73
C HIS A 347 -24.15 12.21 -26.73
N SER A 348 -23.23 11.54 -27.42
CA SER A 348 -23.49 10.47 -28.38
C SER A 348 -23.91 9.12 -27.77
N TYR A 349 -23.92 9.01 -26.45
CA TYR A 349 -24.38 7.87 -25.66
C TYR A 349 -25.56 8.28 -24.77
N SER A 350 -26.34 7.34 -24.27
CA SER A 350 -27.54 7.61 -23.49
C SER A 350 -27.26 8.02 -22.03
N ARG A 351 -28.23 8.69 -21.41
CA ARG A 351 -28.25 8.96 -19.96
C ARG A 351 -28.21 7.69 -19.10
N GLU A 352 -28.78 6.60 -19.63
CA GLU A 352 -28.77 5.30 -18.97
C GLU A 352 -27.37 4.71 -18.95
N GLU A 353 -26.66 4.71 -20.09
CA GLU A 353 -25.25 4.32 -20.15
C GLU A 353 -24.39 5.20 -19.25
N ALA A 354 -24.69 6.49 -19.15
CA ALA A 354 -23.99 7.42 -18.28
C ALA A 354 -24.16 7.08 -16.79
N ALA A 355 -25.40 6.99 -16.31
CA ALA A 355 -25.72 7.00 -14.88
C ALA A 355 -26.08 5.64 -14.28
N PHE A 356 -26.55 4.68 -15.09
CA PHE A 356 -27.01 3.36 -14.65
C PHE A 356 -26.38 2.24 -15.49
N PRO A 357 -25.05 2.18 -15.62
CA PRO A 357 -24.38 1.28 -16.56
C PRO A 357 -24.48 -0.21 -16.20
N ALA A 358 -24.94 -0.55 -14.99
CA ALA A 358 -25.17 -1.92 -14.55
C ALA A 358 -26.44 -2.06 -13.69
N PRO A 359 -27.11 -3.23 -13.66
CA PRO A 359 -28.33 -3.43 -12.89
C PRO A 359 -28.18 -3.12 -11.39
N PHE A 360 -27.04 -3.44 -10.80
CA PHE A 360 -26.78 -3.17 -9.37
C PHE A 360 -26.71 -1.67 -9.04
N VAL A 361 -26.36 -0.82 -10.01
CA VAL A 361 -26.35 0.65 -9.84
C VAL A 361 -27.78 1.20 -9.74
N ARG A 362 -28.75 0.58 -10.44
CA ARG A 362 -30.16 0.96 -10.35
C ARG A 362 -30.77 0.67 -8.99
N ALA A 363 -30.31 -0.40 -8.34
CA ALA A 363 -30.78 -0.75 -7.00
C ALA A 363 -30.31 0.26 -5.95
N HIS A 364 -29.13 0.86 -6.12
CA HIS A 364 -28.59 1.86 -5.19
C HIS A 364 -27.62 2.83 -5.91
N LYS A 365 -28.10 4.03 -6.25
CA LYS A 365 -27.30 5.04 -6.96
C LYS A 365 -26.64 6.02 -5.98
N TYR A 366 -25.31 6.05 -5.99
CA TYR A 366 -24.55 7.20 -5.51
C TYR A 366 -24.31 8.19 -6.64
N TRP A 367 -24.50 9.48 -6.38
CA TRP A 367 -24.28 10.54 -7.37
C TRP A 367 -22.95 11.25 -7.10
N PRO A 368 -22.04 11.28 -8.08
CA PRO A 368 -20.88 12.17 -8.04
C PRO A 368 -21.34 13.63 -7.86
N PRO A 369 -20.84 14.35 -6.85
CA PRO A 369 -21.34 15.69 -6.53
C PRO A 369 -20.86 16.76 -7.51
N VAL A 370 -19.76 16.51 -8.25
CA VAL A 370 -19.15 17.45 -9.20
C VAL A 370 -18.62 16.70 -10.42
N LYS A 371 -18.51 17.41 -11.54
CA LYS A 371 -17.85 16.93 -12.76
C LYS A 371 -16.32 17.01 -12.61
N ARG A 372 -15.59 16.37 -13.54
CA ARG A 372 -14.12 16.36 -13.60
C ARG A 372 -13.54 17.77 -13.73
#